data_AF-A0A9P5WEB1-F1
#
_entry.id   AF-A0A9P5WEB1-F1
#
_cell.length_a   1.000
_cell.length_b   1.000
_cell.length_c   1.000
_cell.angle_alpha   90.00
_cell.angle_beta   90.00
_cell.angle_gamma   90.00
#
_symmetry.space_group_name_H-M   'P 1'
#
loop_
_entity.id
_entity.type
_entity.pdbx_description
1 polymer ?
#
loop_
_entity_poly.entity_id
_entity_poly.type
_entity_poly.pdbx_seq_one_letter_code
_entity_poly.pdbx_strand_id
1 'polypeptide(L)'
;MAESRCNNSTSAAIDSSVEYARGAFKKVYKGKYTEGSRTGQPCVSKVFISGSVFENSYFQHEMDVVKKATEIVRAFNGLELINKRIVINQPEIWVFRDSQALTLIEPLIENFEKFNSNSGWTQDTTSWGQAMQALAHYSFHYSNGQLTLCDLQGGVYSDGIVLTDPVVMSTDRRFGPTDLGKDGIDSFFHHHVCNNFCRSSWTRPSRRMGLFPVVKGTTMMEVKTQTGRNLLTQRF
;
A
#
# COMPACT_ATOMS: atom_id res chain seq x y z
N MET A 1 -5.21 18.75 -13.88
CA MET A 1 -5.96 17.62 -13.27
C MET A 1 -5.20 17.16 -12.03
N ALA A 2 -5.90 16.71 -10.99
CA ALA A 2 -5.28 16.38 -9.70
C ALA A 2 -4.33 15.16 -9.81
N GLU A 3 -3.15 15.26 -9.20
CA GLU A 3 -2.11 14.21 -9.23
C GLU A 3 -2.32 13.11 -8.17
N SER A 4 -3.40 13.21 -7.41
CA SER A 4 -3.81 12.28 -6.35
C SER A 4 -5.29 12.48 -6.02
N ARG A 5 -5.93 11.49 -5.37
CA ARG A 5 -7.34 11.58 -4.96
C ARG A 5 -7.43 11.85 -3.46
N CYS A 6 -7.55 13.14 -3.10
CA CYS A 6 -7.56 13.59 -1.70
C CYS A 6 -8.96 13.55 -1.08
N ASN A 7 -9.01 13.54 0.25
CA ASN A 7 -10.23 13.59 1.04
C ASN A 7 -10.91 14.99 0.93
N ASN A 8 -10.23 16.08 1.31
CA ASN A 8 -10.77 17.46 1.23
C ASN A 8 -12.11 17.66 1.97
N SER A 9 -12.33 16.89 3.04
CA SER A 9 -13.48 16.95 3.93
C SER A 9 -13.01 16.97 5.39
N THR A 10 -13.88 17.31 6.34
CA THR A 10 -13.50 17.51 7.76
C THR A 10 -14.24 16.58 8.72
N SER A 11 -15.32 15.95 8.28
CA SER A 11 -16.06 14.96 9.06
C SER A 11 -16.77 13.93 8.18
N ALA A 12 -17.08 12.78 8.76
CA ALA A 12 -17.80 11.69 8.11
C ALA A 12 -18.61 10.90 9.15
N ALA A 13 -19.75 10.36 8.73
CA ALA A 13 -20.51 9.38 9.47
C ALA A 13 -20.08 7.97 9.01
N ILE A 14 -19.50 7.20 9.93
CA ILE A 14 -18.99 5.85 9.68
C ILE A 14 -19.90 4.83 10.38
N ASP A 15 -20.35 3.81 9.65
CA ASP A 15 -21.02 2.67 10.25
C ASP A 15 -19.97 1.65 10.71
N SER A 16 -19.62 1.73 12.00
CA SER A 16 -18.67 0.79 12.63
C SER A 16 -19.33 -0.52 13.10
N SER A 17 -20.63 -0.70 12.89
CA SER A 17 -21.36 -1.91 13.31
C SER A 17 -21.16 -3.09 12.36
N VAL A 18 -20.88 -2.80 11.08
CA VAL A 18 -20.67 -3.81 10.03
C VAL A 18 -19.30 -3.64 9.40
N GLU A 19 -18.45 -4.67 9.51
CA GLU A 19 -17.18 -4.72 8.78
C GLU A 19 -17.46 -4.87 7.29
N TYR A 20 -17.08 -3.87 6.50
CA TYR A 20 -17.24 -3.92 5.05
C TYR A 20 -16.21 -4.84 4.39
N ALA A 21 -14.97 -4.79 4.87
CA ALA A 21 -13.88 -5.63 4.40
C ALA A 21 -12.79 -5.75 5.47
N ARG A 22 -11.89 -6.72 5.29
CA ARG A 22 -10.73 -6.92 6.16
C ARG A 22 -9.51 -7.35 5.35
N GLY A 23 -8.41 -6.65 5.60
CA GLY A 23 -7.07 -7.05 5.16
C GLY A 23 -6.29 -7.73 6.28
N ALA A 24 -4.99 -7.94 6.05
CA ALA A 24 -4.10 -8.54 7.05
C ALA A 24 -3.96 -7.69 8.33
N PHE A 25 -4.02 -6.35 8.19
CA PHE A 25 -3.77 -5.42 9.30
C PHE A 25 -4.93 -4.49 9.63
N LYS A 26 -5.87 -4.32 8.71
CA LYS A 26 -6.88 -3.26 8.78
C LYS A 26 -8.28 -3.85 8.62
N LYS A 27 -9.20 -3.44 9.49
CA LYS A 27 -10.64 -3.56 9.26
C LYS A 27 -11.12 -2.32 8.52
N VAL A 28 -12.05 -2.49 7.60
CA VAL A 28 -12.58 -1.41 6.79
C VAL A 28 -14.07 -1.26 7.07
N TYR A 29 -14.50 -0.04 7.36
CA TYR A 29 -15.88 0.33 7.62
C TYR A 29 -16.33 1.36 6.58
N LYS A 30 -17.59 1.27 6.14
CA LYS A 30 -18.17 2.21 5.19
C LYS A 30 -18.76 3.42 5.88
N GLY A 31 -18.81 4.53 5.16
CA GLY A 31 -19.49 5.74 5.61
C GLY A 31 -19.73 6.72 4.49
N LYS A 32 -20.12 7.94 4.88
CA LYS A 32 -20.25 9.09 3.99
C LYS A 32 -19.65 10.32 4.65
N TYR A 33 -18.99 11.15 3.85
CA TYR A 33 -18.55 12.47 4.32
C TYR A 33 -19.75 13.33 4.68
N THR A 34 -19.65 14.05 5.80
CA THR A 34 -20.73 14.90 6.34
C THR A 34 -20.45 16.39 6.21
N GLU A 35 -19.18 16.78 6.08
CA GLU A 35 -18.78 18.18 5.88
C GLU A 35 -17.59 18.30 4.91
N GLY A 36 -17.49 19.44 4.21
CA GLY A 36 -16.44 19.75 3.25
C GLY A 36 -16.78 19.37 1.81
N SER A 37 -15.79 19.37 0.92
CA SER A 37 -16.01 19.31 -0.54
C SER A 37 -16.59 17.98 -1.03
N ARG A 38 -16.47 16.91 -0.24
CA ARG A 38 -17.01 15.57 -0.56
C ARG A 38 -18.30 15.23 0.15
N THR A 39 -18.98 16.18 0.79
CA THR A 39 -20.22 15.92 1.54
C THR A 39 -21.21 15.05 0.75
N GLY A 40 -21.70 13.98 1.37
CA GLY A 40 -22.60 12.99 0.77
C GLY A 40 -21.92 11.88 -0.04
N GLN A 41 -20.66 12.04 -0.45
CA GLN A 41 -19.91 11.02 -1.17
C GLN A 41 -19.48 9.87 -0.23
N PRO A 42 -19.41 8.63 -0.74
CA PRO A 42 -18.99 7.48 0.06
C PRO A 42 -17.50 7.52 0.42
N CYS A 43 -17.20 7.13 1.65
CA CYS A 43 -15.85 7.02 2.19
C CYS A 43 -15.66 5.69 2.91
N VAL A 44 -14.41 5.36 3.22
CA VAL A 44 -14.07 4.25 4.10
C VAL A 44 -13.21 4.72 5.27
N SER A 45 -13.39 4.07 6.41
CA SER A 45 -12.59 4.19 7.61
C SER A 45 -11.80 2.90 7.80
N LYS A 46 -10.48 2.99 7.87
CA LYS A 46 -9.59 1.85 8.05
C LYS A 46 -8.91 1.90 9.41
N VAL A 47 -9.18 0.88 10.22
CA VAL A 47 -8.70 0.78 11.60
C VAL A 47 -7.76 -0.42 11.71
N PHE A 48 -6.60 -0.23 12.36
CA PHE A 48 -5.66 -1.32 12.59
C PHE A 48 -6.25 -2.36 13.56
N ILE A 49 -5.96 -3.65 13.33
CA ILE A 49 -6.45 -4.76 14.15
C ILE A 49 -5.66 -4.81 15.48
N SER A 50 -6.34 -4.64 16.62
CA SER A 50 -5.78 -4.70 17.98
C SER A 50 -4.94 -5.97 18.22
N GLY A 51 -3.82 -5.82 18.95
CA GLY A 51 -2.88 -6.92 19.27
C GLY A 51 -1.77 -7.12 18.24
N SER A 52 -1.88 -6.48 17.07
CA SER A 52 -0.82 -6.43 16.06
C SER A 52 0.06 -5.16 16.12
N VAL A 53 -0.17 -4.25 17.10
CA VAL A 53 0.10 -2.81 16.88
C VAL A 53 0.67 -2.07 18.09
N PHE A 54 1.72 -1.28 17.86
CA PHE A 54 2.03 -0.06 18.60
C PHE A 54 1.41 1.10 17.79
N GLU A 55 0.28 1.65 18.24
CA GLU A 55 -0.73 2.22 17.35
C GLU A 55 -0.33 3.47 16.55
N ASN A 56 0.46 4.40 17.09
CA ASN A 56 0.70 5.70 16.42
C ASN A 56 1.74 5.67 15.30
N SER A 57 2.84 4.91 15.45
CA SER A 57 3.92 4.90 14.46
C SER A 57 3.48 4.32 13.12
N TYR A 58 2.51 3.41 13.14
CA TYR A 58 1.99 2.75 11.93
C TYR A 58 1.17 3.68 11.05
N PHE A 59 0.36 4.56 11.64
CA PHE A 59 -0.36 5.57 10.85
C PHE A 59 0.64 6.49 10.14
N GLN A 60 1.70 6.92 10.82
CA GLN A 60 2.73 7.75 10.22
C GLN A 60 3.51 7.00 9.11
N HIS A 61 3.87 5.74 9.35
CA HIS A 61 4.53 4.91 8.34
C HIS A 61 3.67 4.74 7.09
N GLU A 62 2.35 4.55 7.25
CA GLU A 62 1.43 4.48 6.10
C GLU A 62 1.43 5.80 5.32
N MET A 63 1.44 6.95 6.00
CA MET A 63 1.52 8.26 5.30
C MET A 63 2.83 8.39 4.51
N ASP A 64 3.95 7.93 5.08
CA ASP A 64 5.26 7.95 4.41
C ASP A 64 5.29 7.02 3.19
N VAL A 65 4.68 5.84 3.31
CA VAL A 65 4.50 4.87 2.22
C VAL A 65 3.65 5.47 1.10
N VAL A 66 2.49 6.05 1.42
CA VAL A 66 1.60 6.70 0.45
C VAL A 66 2.31 7.85 -0.26
N LYS A 67 3.03 8.69 0.49
CA LYS A 67 3.82 9.79 -0.08
C LYS A 67 4.85 9.27 -1.08
N LYS A 68 5.65 8.27 -0.69
CA LYS A 68 6.68 7.69 -1.57
C LYS A 68 6.07 7.04 -2.81
N ALA A 69 4.99 6.29 -2.66
CA ALA A 69 4.28 5.67 -3.76
C ALA A 69 3.70 6.72 -4.72
N THR A 70 3.19 7.83 -4.19
CA THR A 70 2.65 8.95 -4.99
C THR A 70 3.72 9.60 -5.84
N GLU A 71 4.92 9.85 -5.30
CA GLU A 71 6.07 10.37 -6.06
C GLU A 71 6.42 9.46 -7.25
N ILE A 72 6.50 8.15 -7.01
CA ILE A 72 6.85 7.15 -8.03
C ILE A 72 5.76 7.04 -9.09
N VAL A 73 4.49 7.01 -8.69
CA VAL A 73 3.34 6.95 -9.62
C VAL A 73 3.28 8.19 -10.51
N ARG A 74 3.57 9.37 -9.97
CA ARG A 74 3.66 10.61 -10.77
C ARG A 74 4.77 10.51 -11.81
N ALA A 75 5.96 10.05 -11.41
CA ALA A 75 7.07 9.85 -12.34
C ALA A 75 6.72 8.80 -13.42
N PHE A 76 6.04 7.71 -13.07
CA PHE A 76 5.60 6.68 -14.03
C PHE A 76 4.56 7.22 -15.01
N ASN A 77 3.56 7.97 -14.53
CA ASN A 77 2.59 8.66 -15.40
C ASN A 77 3.27 9.64 -16.37
N GLY A 78 4.36 10.27 -15.96
CA GLY A 78 5.17 11.16 -16.79
C GLY A 78 5.97 10.46 -17.89
N LEU A 79 6.08 9.12 -17.86
CA LEU A 79 6.64 8.35 -18.96
C LEU A 79 5.67 8.18 -20.13
N GLU A 80 4.40 8.52 -19.92
CA GLU A 80 3.33 8.47 -20.93
C GLU A 80 3.16 7.11 -21.61
N LEU A 81 3.47 6.02 -20.88
CA LEU A 81 3.33 4.64 -21.35
C LEU A 81 1.86 4.21 -21.47
N ILE A 82 0.97 4.91 -20.77
CA ILE A 82 -0.47 4.64 -20.69
C ILE A 82 -1.19 5.97 -20.90
N ASN A 83 -2.19 5.98 -21.78
CA ASN A 83 -2.99 7.17 -22.10
C ASN A 83 -4.07 7.52 -21.05
N LYS A 84 -4.05 6.83 -19.91
CA LYS A 84 -4.91 7.02 -18.75
C LYS A 84 -4.06 7.20 -17.51
N ARG A 85 -4.60 7.84 -16.48
CA ARG A 85 -3.83 8.16 -15.27
C ARG A 85 -3.97 7.07 -14.21
N ILE A 86 -2.87 6.83 -13.51
CA ILE A 86 -2.86 6.07 -12.25
C ILE A 86 -2.73 7.09 -11.13
N VAL A 87 -3.63 7.09 -10.16
CA VAL A 87 -3.56 7.98 -8.99
C VAL A 87 -3.65 7.17 -7.71
N ILE A 88 -3.17 7.73 -6.61
CA ILE A 88 -3.27 7.12 -5.28
C ILE A 88 -4.26 7.92 -4.43
N ASN A 89 -5.15 7.23 -3.72
CA ASN A 89 -5.93 7.79 -2.64
C ASN A 89 -4.98 8.38 -1.58
N GLN A 90 -5.18 9.64 -1.18
CA GLN A 90 -4.47 10.21 -0.04
C GLN A 90 -5.37 10.07 1.19
N PRO A 91 -5.15 9.05 2.04
CA PRO A 91 -5.84 8.96 3.31
C PRO A 91 -5.42 10.08 4.25
N GLU A 92 -6.28 10.38 5.21
CA GLU A 92 -5.98 11.27 6.33
C GLU A 92 -6.19 10.53 7.65
N ILE A 93 -5.39 10.86 8.66
CA ILE A 93 -5.53 10.31 10.01
C ILE A 93 -6.59 11.12 10.75
N TRP A 94 -7.71 10.48 11.08
CA TRP A 94 -8.83 11.07 11.82
C TRP A 94 -9.02 10.35 13.16
N VAL A 95 -9.82 10.95 14.04
CA VAL A 95 -10.13 10.44 15.38
C VAL A 95 -11.63 10.18 15.48
N PHE A 96 -12.03 9.00 15.97
CA PHE A 96 -13.42 8.75 16.36
C PHE A 96 -13.78 9.56 17.60
N ARG A 97 -14.83 10.37 17.54
CA ARG A 97 -15.23 11.25 18.66
C ARG A 97 -15.53 10.48 19.94
N ASP A 98 -16.19 9.33 19.83
CA ASP A 98 -16.67 8.59 21.00
C ASP A 98 -15.58 7.75 21.68
N SER A 99 -14.69 7.12 20.89
CA SER A 99 -13.67 6.21 21.41
C SER A 99 -12.26 6.83 21.49
N GLN A 100 -12.06 7.99 20.88
CA GLN A 100 -10.74 8.61 20.67
C GLN A 100 -9.75 7.74 19.87
N ALA A 101 -10.22 6.66 19.24
CA ALA A 101 -9.39 5.79 18.42
C ALA A 101 -9.03 6.46 17.09
N LEU A 102 -7.79 6.24 16.62
CA LEU A 102 -7.32 6.71 15.33
C LEU A 102 -7.85 5.83 14.18
N THR A 103 -8.06 6.45 13.02
CA THR A 103 -8.44 5.77 11.78
C THR A 103 -7.89 6.48 10.55
N LEU A 104 -7.70 5.73 9.47
CA LEU A 104 -7.41 6.29 8.15
C LEU A 104 -8.71 6.47 7.38
N ILE A 105 -9.01 7.69 6.98
CA ILE A 105 -10.19 8.03 6.17
C ILE A 105 -9.76 8.34 4.74
N GLU A 106 -10.41 7.69 3.78
CA GLU A 106 -10.20 7.95 2.36
C GLU A 106 -11.49 7.77 1.53
N PRO A 107 -11.54 8.33 0.32
CA PRO A 107 -12.68 8.14 -0.58
C PRO A 107 -12.86 6.66 -0.93
N LEU A 108 -14.10 6.16 -0.93
CA LEU A 108 -14.39 4.77 -1.29
C LEU A 108 -13.88 4.48 -2.71
N ILE A 109 -13.28 3.30 -2.88
CA ILE A 109 -12.92 2.75 -4.18
C ILE A 109 -13.95 1.68 -4.55
N GLU A 110 -14.43 1.75 -5.78
CA GLU A 110 -15.33 0.76 -6.40
C GLU A 110 -14.53 -0.08 -7.40
N ASN A 111 -15.10 -1.20 -7.87
CA ASN A 111 -14.45 -2.12 -8.81
C ASN A 111 -13.05 -2.56 -8.35
N PHE A 112 -12.96 -2.98 -7.09
CA PHE A 112 -11.69 -3.23 -6.42
C PHE A 112 -11.00 -4.49 -6.96
N GLU A 113 -9.75 -4.32 -7.38
CA GLU A 113 -8.86 -5.37 -7.87
C GLU A 113 -7.51 -5.30 -7.16
N LYS A 114 -6.92 -6.46 -6.89
CA LYS A 114 -5.54 -6.59 -6.43
C LYS A 114 -4.70 -7.09 -7.60
N PHE A 115 -3.64 -6.36 -7.95
CA PHE A 115 -2.83 -6.62 -9.14
C PHE A 115 -1.54 -7.38 -8.82
N ASN A 116 -0.99 -7.17 -7.64
CA ASN A 116 0.11 -7.97 -7.12
C ASN A 116 0.11 -8.02 -5.59
N SER A 117 0.96 -8.89 -5.02
CA SER A 117 1.26 -8.90 -3.60
C SER A 117 2.74 -8.62 -3.32
N ASN A 118 3.06 -8.30 -2.07
CA ASN A 118 4.45 -8.18 -1.61
C ASN A 118 5.21 -9.51 -1.52
N SER A 119 4.56 -10.65 -1.76
CA SER A 119 5.19 -11.98 -1.76
C SER A 119 5.44 -12.54 -3.16
N GLY A 120 5.05 -11.80 -4.21
CA GLY A 120 5.27 -12.18 -5.61
C GLY A 120 4.05 -12.73 -6.33
N TRP A 121 2.86 -12.72 -5.74
CA TRP A 121 1.62 -13.05 -6.47
C TRP A 121 1.30 -11.94 -7.47
N THR A 122 0.82 -12.30 -8.66
CA THR A 122 0.48 -11.35 -9.73
C THR A 122 -0.85 -11.72 -10.37
N GLN A 123 -1.57 -10.71 -10.85
CA GLN A 123 -2.66 -10.83 -11.80
C GLN A 123 -2.30 -9.97 -13.02
N ASP A 124 -1.66 -10.56 -14.02
CA ASP A 124 -1.12 -9.89 -15.21
C ASP A 124 -1.79 -10.35 -16.52
N THR A 125 -2.94 -11.00 -16.41
CA THR A 125 -3.77 -11.40 -17.55
C THR A 125 -4.50 -10.22 -18.22
N THR A 126 -4.60 -9.08 -17.52
CA THR A 126 -5.20 -7.84 -18.03
C THR A 126 -4.13 -6.79 -18.32
N SER A 127 -4.41 -5.86 -19.25
CA SER A 127 -3.49 -4.75 -19.55
C SER A 127 -3.16 -3.90 -18.32
N TRP A 128 -4.13 -3.72 -17.42
CA TRP A 128 -3.90 -3.03 -16.14
C TRP A 128 -3.03 -3.84 -15.19
N GLY A 129 -3.23 -5.15 -15.11
CA GLY A 129 -2.33 -6.06 -14.40
C GLY A 129 -0.88 -5.93 -14.87
N GLN A 130 -0.67 -5.97 -16.19
CA GLN A 130 0.65 -5.79 -16.81
C GLN A 130 1.25 -4.42 -16.52
N ALA A 131 0.44 -3.36 -16.61
CA ALA A 131 0.85 -2.00 -16.26
C ALA A 131 1.27 -1.89 -14.79
N MET A 132 0.57 -2.54 -13.86
CA MET A 132 0.95 -2.56 -12.45
C MET A 132 2.25 -3.34 -12.21
N GLN A 133 2.50 -4.43 -12.95
CA GLN A 133 3.80 -5.11 -12.91
C GLN A 133 4.93 -4.18 -13.39
N ALA A 134 4.68 -3.42 -14.45
CA ALA A 134 5.65 -2.46 -14.97
C ALA A 134 5.86 -1.27 -14.02
N LEU A 135 4.82 -0.78 -13.33
CA LEU A 135 4.95 0.24 -12.29
C LEU A 135 5.81 -0.26 -11.11
N ALA A 136 5.58 -1.50 -10.67
CA ALA A 136 6.40 -2.13 -9.64
C ALA A 136 7.87 -2.27 -10.08
N HIS A 137 8.14 -2.73 -11.31
CA HIS A 137 9.52 -2.75 -11.85
C HIS A 137 10.11 -1.34 -11.96
N TYR A 138 9.36 -0.38 -12.48
CA TYR A 138 9.81 1.01 -12.63
C TYR A 138 10.19 1.62 -11.29
N SER A 139 9.48 1.32 -10.20
CA SER A 139 9.81 1.84 -8.87
C SER A 139 11.22 1.46 -8.40
N PHE A 140 11.67 0.25 -8.74
CA PHE A 140 13.05 -0.20 -8.50
C PHE A 140 14.05 0.59 -9.34
N HIS A 141 13.71 0.84 -10.61
CA HIS A 141 14.55 1.65 -11.47
C HIS A 141 14.65 3.10 -11.01
N TYR A 142 13.51 3.73 -10.75
CA TYR A 142 13.39 5.11 -10.27
C TYR A 142 14.17 5.34 -8.97
N SER A 143 14.18 4.36 -8.08
CA SER A 143 14.86 4.43 -6.79
C SER A 143 16.33 4.00 -6.83
N ASN A 144 16.92 3.80 -8.02
CA ASN A 144 18.29 3.27 -8.17
C ASN A 144 18.51 1.95 -7.42
N GLY A 145 17.51 1.06 -7.49
CA GLY A 145 17.53 -0.27 -6.91
C GLY A 145 17.29 -0.34 -5.41
N GLN A 146 16.80 0.73 -4.79
CA GLN A 146 16.60 0.78 -3.34
C GLN A 146 15.21 0.32 -2.92
N LEU A 147 14.17 0.53 -3.74
CA LEU A 147 12.77 0.35 -3.36
C LEU A 147 11.97 -0.35 -4.45
N THR A 148 11.03 -1.21 -4.07
CA THR A 148 10.02 -1.77 -4.99
C THR A 148 8.62 -1.57 -4.42
N LEU A 149 7.72 -1.00 -5.22
CA LEU A 149 6.28 -0.96 -4.91
C LEU A 149 5.64 -2.34 -5.15
N CYS A 150 4.85 -2.79 -4.18
CA CYS A 150 4.02 -3.99 -4.26
C CYS A 150 2.68 -3.75 -3.55
N ASP A 151 1.86 -4.81 -3.44
CA ASP A 151 0.47 -4.70 -2.99
C ASP A 151 -0.30 -3.61 -3.74
N LEU A 152 -0.02 -3.49 -5.04
CA LEU A 152 -0.75 -2.58 -5.92
C LEU A 152 -2.18 -3.11 -6.04
N GLN A 153 -3.12 -2.34 -5.51
CA GLN A 153 -4.53 -2.67 -5.45
C GLN A 153 -5.37 -1.40 -5.47
N GLY A 154 -6.57 -1.50 -6.01
CA GLY A 154 -7.40 -0.32 -6.23
C GLY A 154 -8.55 -0.56 -7.20
N GLY A 155 -9.17 0.53 -7.65
CA GLY A 155 -10.33 0.49 -8.53
C GLY A 155 -9.97 0.84 -9.95
N VAL A 156 -10.51 0.07 -10.89
CA VAL A 156 -10.42 0.37 -12.32
C VAL A 156 -11.64 1.17 -12.76
N TYR A 157 -11.39 2.32 -13.36
CA TYR A 157 -12.39 3.25 -13.86
C TYR A 157 -12.20 3.49 -15.37
N SER A 158 -13.18 4.13 -16.00
CA SER A 158 -13.12 4.44 -17.43
C SER A 158 -11.96 5.39 -17.77
N ASP A 159 -11.59 6.29 -16.86
CA ASP A 159 -10.57 7.33 -16.99
C ASP A 159 -9.21 6.97 -16.38
N GLY A 160 -9.09 5.82 -15.69
CA GLY A 160 -7.82 5.41 -15.10
C GLY A 160 -7.94 4.39 -13.96
N ILE A 161 -6.93 4.38 -13.10
CA ILE A 161 -6.89 3.57 -11.88
C ILE A 161 -6.73 4.48 -10.67
N VAL A 162 -7.46 4.17 -9.61
CA VAL A 162 -7.18 4.70 -8.26
C VAL A 162 -6.64 3.58 -7.39
N LEU A 163 -5.40 3.70 -6.93
CA LEU A 163 -4.74 2.79 -6.00
C LEU A 163 -4.94 3.22 -4.55
N THR A 164 -4.83 2.27 -3.62
CA THR A 164 -4.80 2.49 -2.18
C THR A 164 -3.91 1.46 -1.47
N ASP A 165 -3.51 1.75 -0.24
CA ASP A 165 -2.71 0.88 0.65
C ASP A 165 -1.54 0.17 -0.08
N PRO A 166 -0.65 0.91 -0.80
CA PRO A 166 0.50 0.28 -1.42
C PRO A 166 1.48 -0.21 -0.35
N VAL A 167 2.34 -1.15 -0.70
CA VAL A 167 3.52 -1.53 0.10
C VAL A 167 4.78 -1.05 -0.59
N VAL A 168 5.72 -0.52 0.19
CA VAL A 168 7.09 -0.23 -0.26
C VAL A 168 8.01 -1.26 0.38
N MET A 169 8.63 -2.11 -0.44
CA MET A 169 9.76 -2.94 0.01
C MET A 169 11.05 -2.12 -0.17
N SER A 170 11.91 -2.09 0.84
CA SER A 170 13.15 -1.32 0.82
C SER A 170 14.36 -2.15 1.21
N THR A 171 15.52 -1.86 0.65
CA THR A 171 16.76 -2.58 1.00
C THR A 171 17.11 -2.49 2.49
N ASP A 172 16.66 -1.46 3.20
CA ASP A 172 16.90 -1.20 4.62
C ASP A 172 15.70 -1.50 5.55
N ARG A 173 14.59 -2.03 5.02
CA ARG A 173 13.39 -2.45 5.79
C ARG A 173 12.74 -1.35 6.64
N ARG A 174 12.68 -0.12 6.11
CA ARG A 174 12.20 1.05 6.88
C ARG A 174 10.70 1.35 6.77
N PHE A 175 9.94 0.64 5.93
CA PHE A 175 8.53 0.96 5.67
C PHE A 175 7.52 0.09 6.44
N GLY A 176 7.92 -0.43 7.61
CA GLY A 176 7.03 -1.21 8.49
C GLY A 176 7.03 -2.72 8.19
N PRO A 177 6.13 -3.50 8.79
CA PRO A 177 6.22 -4.97 8.79
C PRO A 177 5.85 -5.64 7.46
N THR A 178 5.22 -4.92 6.53
CA THR A 178 4.96 -5.38 5.16
C THR A 178 6.18 -5.22 4.25
N ASP A 179 7.21 -4.50 4.71
CA ASP A 179 8.49 -4.37 4.05
C ASP A 179 9.33 -5.64 4.27
N LEU A 180 9.22 -6.57 3.32
CA LEU A 180 9.98 -7.82 3.32
C LEU A 180 11.47 -7.62 2.96
N GLY A 181 11.88 -6.38 2.76
CA GLY A 181 13.25 -5.99 2.51
C GLY A 181 13.79 -6.42 1.15
N LYS A 182 15.12 -6.55 1.09
CA LYS A 182 15.82 -7.08 -0.10
C LYS A 182 15.30 -8.45 -0.54
N ASP A 183 14.94 -9.32 0.40
CA ASP A 183 14.43 -10.65 0.07
C ASP A 183 13.07 -10.57 -0.64
N GLY A 184 12.22 -9.62 -0.24
CA GLY A 184 10.97 -9.32 -0.91
C GLY A 184 11.18 -8.78 -2.32
N ILE A 185 12.14 -7.85 -2.48
CA ILE A 185 12.55 -7.33 -3.78
C ILE A 185 13.04 -8.46 -4.69
N ASP A 186 13.97 -9.30 -4.20
CA ASP A 186 14.50 -10.44 -4.94
C ASP A 186 13.37 -11.41 -5.33
N SER A 187 12.38 -11.61 -4.46
CA SER A 187 11.21 -12.47 -4.70
C SER A 187 10.23 -11.90 -5.72
N PHE A 188 9.96 -10.59 -5.69
CA PHE A 188 9.18 -9.93 -6.74
C PHE A 188 9.86 -10.12 -8.10
N PHE A 189 11.16 -9.84 -8.21
CA PHE A 189 11.89 -9.97 -9.46
C PHE A 189 12.14 -11.41 -9.92
N HIS A 190 12.02 -12.39 -9.03
CA HIS A 190 12.02 -13.80 -9.40
C HIS A 190 10.79 -14.17 -10.22
N HIS A 191 9.62 -13.65 -9.84
CA HIS A 191 8.35 -13.93 -10.50
C HIS A 191 8.01 -12.93 -11.62
N HIS A 192 8.66 -11.76 -11.63
CA HIS A 192 8.38 -10.72 -12.61
C HIS A 192 8.90 -11.08 -14.01
N VAL A 193 7.98 -11.08 -14.98
CA VAL A 193 8.28 -11.10 -16.41
C VAL A 193 8.00 -9.72 -16.99
N CYS A 194 9.01 -9.10 -17.61
CA CYS A 194 8.79 -7.82 -18.28
C CYS A 194 7.81 -7.97 -19.45
N ASN A 195 6.96 -6.97 -19.58
CA ASN A 195 5.94 -6.88 -20.63
C ASN A 195 6.11 -5.58 -21.44
N ASN A 196 5.15 -5.28 -22.31
CA ASN A 196 5.22 -4.14 -23.22
C ASN A 196 5.21 -2.76 -22.53
N PHE A 197 4.83 -2.69 -21.24
CA PHE A 197 4.93 -1.47 -20.44
C PHE A 197 6.30 -1.34 -19.74
N CYS A 198 7.13 -2.38 -19.75
CA CYS A 198 8.49 -2.29 -19.23
C CYS A 198 9.47 -1.74 -20.27
N ARG A 199 10.51 -1.04 -19.83
CA ARG A 199 11.63 -0.64 -20.71
C ARG A 199 12.85 -1.53 -20.45
N SER A 200 13.55 -1.91 -21.52
CA SER A 200 14.77 -2.72 -21.43
C SER A 200 15.91 -2.01 -20.68
N SER A 201 15.89 -0.68 -20.65
CA SER A 201 16.86 0.14 -19.91
C SER A 201 16.62 0.19 -18.39
N TRP A 202 15.49 -0.32 -17.90
CA TRP A 202 15.19 -0.30 -16.47
C TRP A 202 16.01 -1.35 -15.74
N THR A 203 16.66 -0.90 -14.66
CA THR A 203 17.51 -1.73 -13.82
C THR A 203 16.72 -2.86 -13.16
N ARG A 204 17.41 -3.96 -12.85
CA ARG A 204 16.89 -5.13 -12.13
C ARG A 204 17.95 -5.59 -11.14
N PRO A 205 17.57 -6.23 -10.02
CA PRO A 205 18.55 -6.81 -9.12
C PRO A 205 19.30 -7.95 -9.82
N SER A 206 20.58 -8.10 -9.47
CA SER A 206 21.43 -9.20 -9.96
C SER A 206 20.93 -10.56 -9.47
N ARG A 207 20.47 -10.61 -8.21
CA ARG A 207 19.86 -11.78 -7.58
C ARG A 207 18.34 -11.73 -7.72
N ARG A 208 17.72 -12.85 -8.11
CA ARG A 208 16.26 -13.00 -8.30
C ARG A 208 15.84 -14.38 -7.81
N MET A 209 15.43 -14.48 -6.55
CA MET A 209 15.08 -15.74 -5.90
C MET A 209 13.74 -15.63 -5.18
N GLY A 210 12.85 -16.59 -5.38
CA GLY A 210 11.58 -16.68 -4.65
C GLY A 210 11.81 -17.18 -3.23
N LEU A 211 11.88 -16.25 -2.28
CA LEU A 211 12.16 -16.53 -0.86
C LEU A 211 10.90 -16.58 0.01
N PHE A 212 9.75 -16.19 -0.54
CA PHE A 212 8.47 -16.20 0.15
C PHE A 212 7.46 -17.08 -0.60
N PRO A 213 6.56 -17.76 0.13
CA PRO A 213 5.39 -18.38 -0.49
C PRO A 213 4.55 -17.35 -1.23
N VAL A 214 4.17 -17.68 -2.46
CA VAL A 214 3.35 -16.82 -3.31
C VAL A 214 1.91 -16.88 -2.82
N VAL A 215 1.42 -15.76 -2.28
CA VAL A 215 0.05 -15.64 -1.77
C VAL A 215 -0.56 -14.34 -2.26
N LYS A 216 -1.87 -14.34 -2.53
CA LYS A 216 -2.61 -13.13 -2.94
C LYS A 216 -2.70 -12.10 -1.81
N GLY A 217 -2.71 -12.56 -0.56
CA GLY A 217 -2.69 -11.71 0.63
C GLY A 217 -1.37 -10.96 0.81
N THR A 218 -1.33 -10.07 1.79
CA THR A 218 -0.10 -9.37 2.19
C THR A 218 0.66 -10.23 3.20
N THR A 219 1.94 -10.49 2.94
CA THR A 219 2.85 -11.19 3.85
C THR A 219 3.52 -10.20 4.81
N MET A 220 3.87 -10.65 6.01
CA MET A 220 4.56 -9.83 7.00
C MET A 220 5.87 -10.47 7.44
N MET A 221 6.78 -9.62 7.91
CA MET A 221 7.85 -10.05 8.79
C MET A 221 7.31 -10.18 10.22
N GLU A 222 7.69 -11.23 10.94
CA GLU A 222 7.49 -11.28 12.39
C GLU A 222 8.24 -10.11 13.04
N VAL A 223 7.50 -9.18 13.64
CA VAL A 223 8.10 -8.19 14.54
C VAL A 223 8.52 -8.96 15.78
N LYS A 224 9.82 -9.24 15.92
CA LYS A 224 10.36 -9.74 17.20
C LYS A 224 9.98 -8.72 18.26
N THR A 225 9.01 -9.04 19.10
CA THR A 225 8.81 -8.31 20.34
C THR A 225 10.14 -8.37 21.08
N GLN A 226 10.74 -7.23 21.38
CA GLN A 226 11.78 -7.19 22.39
C GLN A 226 11.08 -7.50 23.72
N THR A 227 10.80 -8.77 23.97
CA THR A 227 10.58 -9.27 25.32
C THR A 227 11.85 -8.92 26.09
N GLY A 228 11.65 -8.17 27.17
CA GLY A 228 12.71 -7.49 27.89
C GLY A 228 13.91 -8.40 28.18
N ARG A 229 15.11 -7.87 27.94
CA ARG A 229 16.28 -8.34 28.67
C ARG A 229 15.98 -8.18 30.15
N ASN A 230 15.56 -9.26 30.80
CA ASN A 230 15.61 -9.38 32.25
C ASN A 230 17.09 -9.37 32.64
N LEU A 231 17.62 -8.17 32.88
CA LEU A 231 18.85 -7.96 33.64
C LEU A 231 18.51 -8.06 35.14
N LEU A 232 18.13 -9.24 35.60
CA LEU A 232 18.02 -9.55 37.03
C LEU A 232 18.36 -11.02 37.27
N THR A 233 19.66 -11.32 37.29
CA THR A 233 20.27 -12.35 38.17
C THR A 233 21.77 -12.07 38.29
N GLN A 234 22.12 -11.08 39.10
CA GLN A 234 23.33 -11.12 39.92
C GLN A 234 22.88 -11.09 41.39
N ARG A 235 23.63 -11.81 42.25
CA ARG A 235 23.34 -12.28 43.62
C ARG A 235 22.83 -13.73 43.56
N PHE A 236 23.57 -14.76 43.98
CA PHE A 236 24.61 -14.85 45.02
C PHE A 236 25.88 -15.54 44.52
#